data_AF-A0A245ZJ66-F1
#
_entry.id   AF-A0A245ZJ66-F1
#
_cell.length_a   1.000
_cell.length_b   1.000
_cell.length_c   1.000
_cell.angle_alpha   90.00
_cell.angle_beta   90.00
_cell.angle_gamma   90.00
#
_symmetry.space_group_name_H-M   'P 1'
#
loop_
_entity.id
_entity.type
_entity.pdbx_description
1 polymer ?
#
loop_
_entity_poly.entity_id
_entity_poly.type
_entity_poly.pdbx_seq_one_letter_code
_entity_poly.pdbx_strand_id
1 'polypeptide(L)'
;MLSEAEIATYLTRLWGRAVRVEALARIPGGASRETYRFDAHDGEQIHRLILRREPAKGLIDTESETEFRAYQSAAGIVPVPHAVVLERDGAELGRPFFIMERIEGGEVAGSFARDPFGAHCRTLGEDFFGALGRLAAHDPVGSPLAQHVPAPAADQCWRVALDYWEGVIDEDALAPQPIAKAAIRWLRANPPPPAQRVSIVHGDYRSGNVMHDGAGKMLAMFDWEMAHLGDPLEDLGWALDPIWDHFSPGVSCGMLPRDEAIAAWERASGLTVDPAAMRWWSLFASVKGIAIWISAFREFVDGGRQDPVLAVSGWYTARRQDAIIAAQLGGKHYDPVPVMPSSDLAQVLIGAGIAAAGAGEKVGAADAFTGATLTVAALLALLGAQEAEKAAAWRRADIADMRRLLGDDAPVTHEGEMLDALDGIWGTLATALIAQHDEVAETSGDEAPFFDFYRESAARRELAWPL
;
A
#
# COMPACT_ATOMS: atom_id res chain seq x y z
N MET A 1 17.42 19.19 -3.45
CA MET A 1 17.45 17.85 -4.10
C MET A 1 18.78 17.21 -3.78
N LEU A 2 18.83 15.88 -3.62
CA LEU A 2 20.10 15.15 -3.46
C LEU A 2 20.94 15.29 -4.73
N SER A 3 22.24 15.48 -4.58
CA SER A 3 23.19 15.49 -5.69
C SER A 3 24.12 14.29 -5.66
N GLU A 4 24.60 13.89 -6.84
CA GLU A 4 25.61 12.83 -6.99
C GLU A 4 26.89 13.17 -6.23
N ALA A 5 27.27 14.44 -6.18
CA ALA A 5 28.47 14.92 -5.48
C ALA A 5 28.40 14.72 -3.95
N GLU A 6 27.23 14.97 -3.34
CA GLU A 6 27.03 14.76 -1.90
C GLU A 6 27.12 13.26 -1.55
N ILE A 7 26.45 12.40 -2.34
CA ILE A 7 26.48 10.95 -2.14
C ILE A 7 27.90 10.41 -2.36
N ALA A 8 28.61 10.88 -3.39
CA ALA A 8 29.99 10.49 -3.67
C ALA A 8 30.93 10.88 -2.53
N THR A 9 30.76 12.07 -1.95
CA THR A 9 31.55 12.54 -0.80
C THR A 9 31.31 11.64 0.42
N TYR A 10 30.04 11.33 0.71
CA TYR A 10 29.66 10.44 1.80
C TYR A 10 30.29 9.05 1.64
N LEU A 11 30.13 8.42 0.47
CA LEU A 11 30.67 7.08 0.21
C LEU A 11 32.20 7.07 0.17
N THR A 12 32.83 8.13 -0.33
CA THR A 12 34.29 8.27 -0.33
C THR A 12 34.85 8.21 1.09
N ARG A 13 34.20 8.93 2.01
CA ARG A 13 34.58 8.92 3.42
C ARG A 13 34.31 7.56 4.07
N LEU A 14 33.17 6.95 3.79
CA LEU A 14 32.77 5.66 4.36
C LEU A 14 33.70 4.52 3.93
N TRP A 15 34.05 4.46 2.63
CA TRP A 15 34.86 3.38 2.06
C TRP A 15 36.37 3.67 2.10
N GLY A 16 36.77 4.87 2.51
CA GLY A 16 38.17 5.29 2.65
C GLY A 16 38.92 5.42 1.32
N ARG A 17 38.20 5.63 0.21
CA ARG A 17 38.72 5.66 -1.16
C ARG A 17 37.80 6.48 -2.05
N ALA A 18 38.33 7.03 -3.15
CA ALA A 18 37.53 7.89 -4.04
C ALA A 18 36.37 7.12 -4.69
N VAL A 19 35.15 7.63 -4.52
CA VAL A 19 33.93 7.10 -5.12
C VAL A 19 33.37 8.12 -6.10
N ARG A 20 32.95 7.66 -7.27
CA ARG A 20 32.18 8.47 -8.23
C ARG A 20 30.76 7.92 -8.30
N VAL A 21 29.77 8.80 -8.22
CA VAL A 21 28.35 8.42 -8.34
C VAL A 21 27.84 8.87 -9.70
N GLU A 22 27.06 8.01 -10.35
CA GLU A 22 26.37 8.30 -11.61
C GLU A 22 24.93 7.77 -11.57
N ALA A 23 24.14 8.20 -12.56
CA ALA A 23 22.79 7.72 -12.81
C ALA A 23 21.86 7.84 -11.59
N LEU A 24 22.05 8.89 -10.78
CA LEU A 24 21.15 9.19 -9.67
C LEU A 24 19.76 9.53 -10.21
N ALA A 25 18.77 8.73 -9.84
CA ALA A 25 17.39 8.94 -10.22
C ALA A 25 16.46 8.64 -9.06
N ARG A 26 15.43 9.49 -8.88
CA ARG A 26 14.35 9.23 -7.93
C ARG A 26 13.46 8.11 -8.46
N ILE A 27 13.06 7.20 -7.57
CA ILE A 27 12.01 6.22 -7.84
C ILE A 27 10.69 6.82 -7.32
N PRO A 28 9.72 7.14 -8.20
CA PRO A 28 8.41 7.64 -7.78
C PRO A 28 7.54 6.54 -7.15
N GLY A 29 6.45 6.91 -6.46
CA GLY A 29 5.48 5.97 -5.89
C GLY A 29 5.75 5.48 -4.45
N GLY A 30 6.83 5.94 -3.80
CA GLY A 30 7.08 5.67 -2.38
C GLY A 30 6.19 6.50 -1.46
N ALA A 31 5.19 5.88 -0.84
CA ALA A 31 4.24 6.53 0.05
C ALA A 31 4.82 6.94 1.40
N SER A 32 5.97 6.38 1.83
CA SER A 32 6.60 6.70 3.11
C SER A 32 7.96 7.37 2.98
N ARG A 33 8.91 6.81 2.21
CA ARG A 33 10.28 7.35 2.07
C ARG A 33 10.59 7.87 0.66
N GLU A 34 11.57 8.77 0.59
CA GLU A 34 12.19 9.12 -0.68
C GLU A 34 13.18 8.03 -1.08
N THR A 35 12.94 7.39 -2.22
CA THR A 35 13.79 6.31 -2.73
C THR A 35 14.55 6.78 -3.97
N TYR A 36 15.86 6.54 -3.99
CA TYR A 36 16.75 6.89 -5.10
C TYR A 36 17.56 5.67 -5.52
N ARG A 37 17.74 5.49 -6.83
CA ARG A 37 18.72 4.56 -7.40
C ARG A 37 19.92 5.32 -7.90
N PHE A 38 21.11 4.72 -7.79
CA PHE A 38 22.35 5.27 -8.34
C PHE A 38 23.39 4.16 -8.50
N ASP A 39 24.43 4.45 -9.28
CA ASP A 39 25.57 3.58 -9.47
C ASP A 39 26.81 4.23 -8.83
N ALA A 40 27.46 3.52 -7.90
CA ALA A 40 28.68 3.97 -7.23
C ALA A 40 29.90 3.22 -7.78
N HIS A 41 30.82 3.97 -8.36
CA HIS A 41 32.08 3.47 -8.91
C HIS A 41 33.17 3.53 -7.85
N ASP A 42 33.69 2.36 -7.49
CA ASP A 42 34.92 2.17 -6.72
C ASP A 42 35.99 1.59 -7.66
N GLY A 43 36.76 2.48 -8.30
CA GLY A 43 37.66 2.09 -9.38
C GLY A 43 36.90 1.50 -10.58
N GLU A 44 37.20 0.25 -10.95
CA GLU A 44 36.50 -0.48 -12.01
C GLU A 44 35.22 -1.17 -11.51
N GLN A 45 35.04 -1.30 -10.19
CA GLN A 45 33.87 -1.96 -9.61
C GLN A 45 32.69 -0.99 -9.58
N ILE A 46 31.52 -1.49 -10.01
CA ILE A 46 30.26 -0.74 -9.98
C ILE A 46 29.33 -1.38 -8.95
N HIS A 47 29.00 -0.63 -7.91
CA HIS A 47 27.99 -0.97 -6.92
C HIS A 47 26.67 -0.31 -7.31
N ARG A 48 25.66 -1.12 -7.63
CA ARG A 48 24.32 -0.63 -7.93
C ARG A 48 23.54 -0.54 -6.62
N LEU A 49 23.09 0.65 -6.26
CA LEU A 49 22.61 0.93 -4.92
C LEU A 49 21.25 1.63 -4.92
N ILE A 50 20.51 1.44 -3.84
CA ILE A 50 19.28 2.15 -3.50
C ILE A 50 19.53 2.93 -2.21
N LEU A 51 19.19 4.21 -2.21
CA LEU A 51 19.16 5.07 -1.02
C LEU A 51 17.70 5.33 -0.65
N ARG A 52 17.33 5.03 0.60
CA ARG A 52 16.03 5.35 1.18
C ARG A 52 16.23 6.39 2.27
N ARG A 53 15.66 7.57 2.06
CA ARG A 53 15.78 8.73 2.96
C ARG A 53 14.41 9.07 3.54
N GLU A 54 14.41 9.45 4.82
CA GLU A 54 13.18 9.87 5.49
C GLU A 54 12.55 11.07 4.78
N PRO A 55 11.21 11.12 4.69
CA PRO A 55 10.52 12.28 4.14
C PRO A 55 10.66 13.49 5.07
N ALA A 56 10.34 14.69 4.59
CA ALA A 56 10.32 15.88 5.44
C ALA A 56 9.13 15.86 6.43
N LYS A 57 8.08 15.11 6.10
CA LYS A 57 6.92 14.76 6.92
C LYS A 57 6.57 13.29 6.67
N GLY A 58 6.46 12.48 7.73
CA GLY A 58 6.17 11.04 7.66
C GLY A 58 4.67 10.75 7.56
N LEU A 59 4.31 9.63 6.93
CA LEU A 59 2.93 9.11 6.87
C LEU A 59 2.58 8.33 8.14
N ILE A 60 3.54 7.53 8.57
CA ILE A 60 3.55 6.71 9.78
C ILE A 60 4.94 6.96 10.37
N ASP A 61 5.03 7.09 11.69
CA ASP A 61 6.30 7.32 12.39
C ASP A 61 7.14 6.03 12.36
N THR A 62 7.72 5.71 11.20
CA THR A 62 8.63 4.58 11.00
C THR A 62 10.06 5.11 10.96
N GLU A 63 10.95 4.51 11.74
CA GLU A 63 12.36 4.88 11.79
C GLU A 63 13.17 4.15 10.72
N SER A 64 14.05 4.85 10.01
CA SER A 64 14.94 4.21 9.03
C SER A 64 15.87 3.15 9.63
N GLU A 65 16.18 3.27 10.93
CA GLU A 65 16.96 2.27 11.64
C GLU A 65 16.21 0.95 11.81
N THR A 66 14.91 0.99 12.13
CA THR A 66 14.05 -0.20 12.23
C THR A 66 14.08 -0.97 10.91
N GLU A 67 13.83 -0.26 9.81
CA GLU A 67 13.82 -0.86 8.47
C GLU A 67 15.18 -1.46 8.08
N PHE A 68 16.26 -0.72 8.30
CA PHE A 68 17.62 -1.19 8.00
C PHE A 68 17.94 -2.48 8.77
N ARG A 69 17.60 -2.53 10.06
CA ARG A 69 17.82 -3.70 10.91
C ARG A 69 16.92 -4.87 10.55
N ALA A 70 15.72 -4.60 10.07
CA ALA A 70 14.82 -5.63 9.56
C ALA A 70 15.41 -6.31 8.31
N TYR A 71 15.95 -5.55 7.36
CA TYR A 71 16.70 -6.11 6.22
C TYR A 71 17.87 -6.99 6.67
N GLN A 72 18.66 -6.53 7.65
CA GLN A 72 19.77 -7.33 8.18
C GLN A 72 19.29 -8.61 8.88
N SER A 73 18.15 -8.56 9.56
CA SER A 73 17.60 -9.70 10.32
C SER A 73 16.93 -10.72 9.42
N ALA A 74 16.35 -10.28 8.30
CA ALA A 74 15.69 -11.14 7.31
C ALA A 74 16.66 -11.82 6.34
N ALA A 75 17.89 -11.29 6.22
CA ALA A 75 18.92 -11.79 5.33
C ALA A 75 19.24 -13.28 5.59
N GLY A 76 19.16 -14.10 4.53
CA GLY A 76 19.39 -15.55 4.60
C GLY A 76 18.16 -16.36 5.00
N ILE A 77 17.03 -15.72 5.35
CA ILE A 77 15.76 -16.39 5.65
C ILE A 77 14.79 -16.22 4.48
N VAL A 78 14.66 -14.97 4.02
CA VAL A 78 13.91 -14.56 2.82
C VAL A 78 14.83 -13.72 1.93
N PRO A 79 14.65 -13.73 0.60
CA PRO A 79 15.45 -12.91 -0.28
C PRO A 79 15.18 -11.43 0.00
N VAL A 80 16.23 -10.70 0.34
CA VAL A 80 16.20 -9.26 0.61
C VAL A 80 17.45 -8.59 0.04
N PRO A 81 17.38 -7.30 -0.32
CA PRO A 81 18.56 -6.50 -0.59
C PRO A 81 19.56 -6.55 0.56
N HIS A 82 20.84 -6.63 0.23
CA HIS A 82 21.89 -6.50 1.23
C HIS A 82 21.95 -5.06 1.74
N ALA A 83 21.76 -4.88 3.04
CA ALA A 83 21.82 -3.60 3.73
C ALA A 83 23.28 -3.13 3.87
N VAL A 84 23.64 -2.00 3.25
CA VAL A 84 25.04 -1.55 3.12
C VAL A 84 25.43 -0.61 4.25
N VAL A 85 24.66 0.45 4.49
CA VAL A 85 24.96 1.43 5.55
C VAL A 85 23.70 2.14 6.03
N LEU A 86 23.67 2.45 7.32
CA LEU A 86 22.69 3.32 7.98
C LEU A 86 23.37 4.61 8.42
N GLU A 87 22.74 5.74 8.14
CA GLU A 87 23.06 7.04 8.70
C GLU A 87 21.83 7.52 9.49
N ARG A 88 22.03 7.83 10.78
CA ARG A 88 20.95 8.08 11.73
C ARG A 88 20.65 9.56 11.96
N ASP A 89 21.65 10.42 11.82
CA ASP A 89 21.57 11.80 12.31
C ASP A 89 21.17 12.78 11.19
N GLY A 90 21.14 12.32 9.94
CA GLY A 90 20.97 13.12 8.74
C GLY A 90 22.10 14.09 8.46
N ALA A 91 23.24 14.00 9.17
CA ALA A 91 24.28 15.02 9.15
C ALA A 91 24.91 15.21 7.77
N GLU A 92 24.86 14.18 6.93
CA GLU A 92 25.51 14.16 5.62
C GLU A 92 24.59 14.55 4.48
N LEU A 93 23.34 14.10 4.52
CA LEU A 93 22.37 14.23 3.43
C LEU A 93 21.06 14.93 3.86
N GLY A 94 21.12 15.62 5.00
CA GLY A 94 20.09 16.49 5.58
C GLY A 94 19.00 15.79 6.39
N ARG A 95 18.82 14.47 6.22
CA ARG A 95 17.81 13.63 6.91
C ARG A 95 18.34 12.21 7.06
N PRO A 96 17.87 11.43 8.05
CA PRO A 96 18.29 10.03 8.21
C PRO A 96 18.01 9.22 6.95
N PHE A 97 18.91 8.29 6.65
CA PHE A 97 18.80 7.45 5.45
C PHE A 97 19.57 6.14 5.63
N PHE A 98 19.25 5.18 4.77
CA PHE A 98 20.11 4.01 4.60
C PHE A 98 20.31 3.70 3.12
N ILE A 99 21.35 2.92 2.85
CA ILE A 99 21.71 2.43 1.52
C ILE A 99 21.69 0.91 1.54
N MET A 100 21.15 0.31 0.49
CA MET A 100 21.13 -1.13 0.24
C MET A 100 21.49 -1.43 -1.22
N GLU A 101 21.80 -2.68 -1.52
CA GLU A 101 22.05 -3.13 -2.90
C GLU A 101 20.78 -3.05 -3.76
N ARG A 102 20.94 -2.68 -5.03
CA ARG A 102 19.87 -2.72 -6.03
C ARG A 102 19.82 -4.11 -6.64
N ILE A 103 18.68 -4.78 -6.49
CA ILE A 103 18.37 -6.02 -7.21
C ILE A 103 17.91 -5.68 -8.63
N GLU A 104 18.47 -6.36 -9.63
CA GLU A 104 18.15 -6.14 -11.05
C GLU A 104 17.47 -7.35 -11.68
N GLY A 105 16.79 -7.14 -12.81
CA GLY A 105 16.26 -8.21 -13.65
C GLY A 105 14.97 -8.84 -13.15
N GLY A 106 14.19 -8.12 -12.32
CA GLY A 106 12.92 -8.59 -11.79
C GLY A 106 11.75 -7.66 -12.08
N GLU A 107 10.56 -8.19 -11.85
CA GLU A 107 9.26 -7.55 -12.03
C GLU A 107 8.58 -7.36 -10.66
N VAL A 108 7.75 -6.32 -10.54
CA VAL A 108 6.93 -6.05 -9.34
C VAL A 108 5.49 -5.84 -9.80
N ALA A 109 4.54 -6.46 -9.10
CA ALA A 109 3.13 -6.35 -9.43
C ALA A 109 2.58 -4.95 -9.10
N GLY A 110 1.91 -4.31 -10.07
CA GLY A 110 1.14 -3.09 -9.81
C GLY A 110 -0.15 -3.38 -9.02
N SER A 111 -0.56 -2.45 -8.16
CA SER A 111 -1.71 -2.62 -7.25
C SER A 111 -3.05 -2.89 -7.94
N PHE A 112 -3.19 -2.50 -9.22
CA PHE A 112 -4.40 -2.70 -10.02
C PHE A 112 -4.23 -3.71 -11.16
N ALA A 113 -3.09 -4.40 -11.21
CA ALA A 113 -2.84 -5.41 -12.23
C ALA A 113 -3.81 -6.60 -12.06
N ARG A 114 -4.41 -7.03 -13.17
CA ARG A 114 -5.17 -8.28 -13.25
C ARG A 114 -4.22 -9.39 -13.71
N ASP A 115 -4.26 -10.53 -13.02
CA ASP A 115 -3.37 -11.67 -13.28
C ASP A 115 -1.88 -11.27 -13.37
N PRO A 116 -1.33 -10.58 -12.35
CA PRO A 116 0.02 -10.02 -12.42
C PRO A 116 1.15 -11.05 -12.56
N PHE A 117 0.87 -12.33 -12.29
CA PHE A 117 1.88 -13.39 -12.26
C PHE A 117 1.66 -14.46 -13.34
N GLY A 118 0.59 -14.34 -14.13
CA GLY A 118 0.27 -15.22 -15.24
C GLY A 118 0.39 -16.72 -14.91
N ALA A 119 1.01 -17.47 -15.83
CA ALA A 119 1.15 -18.92 -15.70
C ALA A 119 2.02 -19.38 -14.51
N HIS A 120 2.82 -18.48 -13.92
CA HIS A 120 3.76 -18.79 -12.83
C HIS A 120 3.21 -18.43 -11.44
N CYS A 121 1.97 -17.92 -11.35
CA CYS A 121 1.36 -17.44 -10.11
C CYS A 121 1.42 -18.45 -8.96
N ARG A 122 1.12 -19.73 -9.24
CA ARG A 122 1.12 -20.79 -8.22
C ARG A 122 2.53 -21.14 -7.74
N THR A 123 3.51 -21.21 -8.66
CA THR A 123 4.92 -21.46 -8.30
C THR A 123 5.49 -20.33 -7.47
N LEU A 124 5.22 -19.08 -7.87
CA LEU A 124 5.60 -17.90 -7.09
C LEU A 124 4.92 -17.91 -5.72
N GLY A 125 3.65 -18.28 -5.66
CA GLY A 125 2.91 -18.36 -4.40
C GLY A 125 3.47 -19.38 -3.41
N GLU A 126 3.91 -20.55 -3.89
CA GLU A 126 4.58 -21.54 -3.03
C GLU A 126 5.91 -20.98 -2.45
N ASP A 127 6.70 -20.26 -3.25
CA ASP A 127 7.91 -19.59 -2.75
C ASP A 127 7.58 -18.43 -1.81
N PHE A 128 6.57 -17.61 -2.13
CA PHE A 128 6.13 -16.44 -1.36
C PHE A 128 5.59 -16.81 0.02
N PHE A 129 4.62 -17.75 0.10
CA PHE A 129 4.07 -18.20 1.39
C PHE A 129 5.04 -19.12 2.12
N GLY A 130 5.88 -19.86 1.40
CA GLY A 130 6.98 -20.62 1.99
C GLY A 130 8.03 -19.71 2.62
N ALA A 131 8.37 -18.58 2.01
CA ALA A 131 9.27 -17.56 2.57
C ALA A 131 8.68 -16.92 3.83
N LEU A 132 7.38 -16.59 3.82
CA LEU A 132 6.68 -16.10 5.00
C LEU A 132 6.72 -17.13 6.14
N GLY A 133 6.52 -18.41 5.83
CA GLY A 133 6.64 -19.49 6.81
C GLY A 133 8.06 -19.61 7.38
N ARG A 134 9.10 -19.50 6.55
CA ARG A 134 10.50 -19.48 7.03
C ARG A 134 10.78 -18.30 7.96
N LEU A 135 10.22 -17.13 7.66
CA LEU A 135 10.32 -15.95 8.52
C LEU A 135 9.64 -16.20 9.88
N ALA A 136 8.45 -16.79 9.87
CA ALA A 136 7.72 -17.18 11.08
C ALA A 136 8.45 -18.25 11.92
N ALA A 137 9.19 -19.16 11.27
CA ALA A 137 9.98 -20.19 11.95
C ALA A 137 11.26 -19.65 12.60
N HIS A 138 11.75 -18.48 12.19
CA HIS A 138 13.01 -17.94 12.70
C HIS A 138 12.86 -17.44 14.14
N ASP A 139 13.86 -17.75 14.98
CA ASP A 139 13.94 -17.18 16.33
C ASP A 139 14.60 -15.80 16.24
N PRO A 140 13.88 -14.70 16.54
CA PRO A 140 14.43 -13.35 16.41
C PRO A 140 15.51 -13.03 17.45
N VAL A 141 15.71 -13.87 18.48
CA VAL A 141 16.66 -13.60 19.56
C VAL A 141 18.07 -13.37 19.02
N GLY A 142 18.62 -12.20 19.35
CA GLY A 142 19.97 -11.79 18.94
C GLY A 142 20.06 -11.17 17.54
N SER A 143 18.96 -11.16 16.76
CA SER A 143 18.92 -10.46 15.48
C SER A 143 19.10 -8.94 15.64
N PRO A 144 19.62 -8.23 14.61
CA PRO A 144 19.74 -6.77 14.64
C PRO A 144 18.45 -6.04 14.99
N LEU A 145 17.30 -6.53 14.55
CA LEU A 145 15.98 -5.96 14.83
C LEU A 145 15.58 -6.17 16.30
N ALA A 146 15.76 -7.38 16.84
CA ALA A 146 15.44 -7.68 18.24
C ALA A 146 16.30 -6.92 19.27
N GLN A 147 17.43 -6.36 18.84
CA GLN A 147 18.25 -5.48 19.66
C GLN A 147 17.75 -4.03 19.68
N HIS A 148 16.82 -3.67 18.78
CA HIS A 148 16.35 -2.31 18.57
C HIS A 148 14.88 -2.13 19.00
N VAL A 149 14.01 -3.09 18.69
CA VAL A 149 12.59 -3.05 19.07
C VAL A 149 12.26 -4.09 20.15
N PRO A 150 11.36 -3.77 21.09
CA PRO A 150 10.99 -4.71 22.15
C PRO A 150 10.18 -5.89 21.60
N ALA A 151 10.44 -7.09 22.12
CA ALA A 151 9.58 -8.24 21.88
C ALA A 151 8.40 -8.23 22.87
N PRO A 152 7.13 -8.17 22.40
CA PRO A 152 6.00 -8.37 23.29
C PRO A 152 5.98 -9.81 23.82
N ALA A 153 5.38 -10.03 24.99
CA ALA A 153 5.06 -11.38 25.42
C ALA A 153 4.02 -12.00 24.47
N ALA A 154 4.05 -13.33 24.31
CA ALA A 154 3.21 -14.04 23.34
C ALA A 154 1.70 -13.80 23.51
N ASP A 155 1.23 -13.59 24.75
CA ASP A 155 -0.16 -13.28 25.08
C ASP A 155 -0.51 -11.79 24.93
N GLN A 156 0.47 -10.96 24.56
CA GLN A 156 0.36 -9.50 24.43
C GLN A 156 0.51 -9.00 23.00
N CYS A 157 0.98 -9.82 22.05
CA CYS A 157 1.16 -9.43 20.65
C CYS A 157 -0.09 -8.76 20.06
N TRP A 158 -1.26 -9.39 20.21
CA TRP A 158 -2.53 -8.88 19.69
C TRP A 158 -2.91 -7.52 20.27
N ARG A 159 -2.61 -7.27 21.55
CA ARG A 159 -2.98 -6.03 22.24
C ARG A 159 -2.07 -4.88 21.80
N VAL A 160 -0.76 -5.13 21.74
CA VAL A 160 0.21 -4.14 21.24
C VAL A 160 -0.14 -3.72 19.82
N ALA A 161 -0.44 -4.68 18.95
CA ALA A 161 -0.83 -4.41 17.58
C ALA A 161 -2.15 -3.62 17.50
N LEU A 162 -3.21 -4.08 18.21
CA LEU A 162 -4.51 -3.40 18.17
C LEU A 162 -4.46 -1.98 18.75
N ASP A 163 -3.80 -1.79 19.89
CA ASP A 163 -3.70 -0.47 20.54
C ASP A 163 -2.93 0.51 19.66
N TYR A 164 -1.86 0.07 18.97
CA TYR A 164 -1.12 0.93 18.04
C TYR A 164 -1.99 1.39 16.86
N TRP A 165 -2.61 0.45 16.13
CA TRP A 165 -3.39 0.80 14.93
C TRP A 165 -4.72 1.49 15.26
N GLU A 166 -5.30 1.25 16.43
CA GLU A 166 -6.43 2.07 16.91
C GLU A 166 -5.99 3.53 17.14
N GLY A 167 -4.81 3.74 17.74
CA GLY A 167 -4.22 5.07 17.92
C GLY A 167 -4.03 5.82 16.60
N VAL A 168 -3.44 5.15 15.60
CA VAL A 168 -3.28 5.72 14.24
C VAL A 168 -4.63 6.13 13.65
N ILE A 169 -5.67 5.30 13.81
CA ILE A 169 -7.01 5.65 13.34
C ILE A 169 -7.57 6.89 14.06
N ASP A 170 -7.39 6.98 15.38
CA ASP A 170 -7.89 8.11 16.16
C ASP A 170 -7.16 9.43 15.84
N GLU A 171 -5.88 9.34 15.46
CA GLU A 171 -5.07 10.49 15.08
C GLU A 171 -5.35 10.97 13.64
N ASP A 172 -5.45 10.04 12.68
CA ASP A 172 -5.46 10.38 11.26
C ASP A 172 -6.86 10.47 10.63
N ALA A 173 -7.90 9.99 11.32
CA ALA A 173 -9.26 10.03 10.80
C ALA A 173 -9.76 11.47 10.53
N LEU A 174 -9.95 11.78 9.24
CA LEU A 174 -10.61 13.02 8.79
C LEU A 174 -12.14 12.99 8.93
N ALA A 175 -12.71 11.81 9.14
CA ALA A 175 -14.14 11.58 9.32
C ALA A 175 -14.38 10.37 10.23
N PRO A 176 -15.55 10.25 10.88
CA PRO A 176 -15.87 9.10 11.72
C PRO A 176 -15.68 7.76 10.98
N GLN A 177 -15.07 6.78 11.66
CA GLN A 177 -14.79 5.43 11.14
C GLN A 177 -15.65 4.36 11.85
N PRO A 178 -16.99 4.35 11.70
CA PRO A 178 -17.88 3.50 12.49
C PRO A 178 -17.68 2.00 12.28
N ILE A 179 -17.35 1.58 11.04
CA ILE A 179 -17.11 0.17 10.69
C ILE A 179 -15.82 -0.32 11.34
N ALA A 180 -14.71 0.42 11.16
CA ALA A 180 -13.44 0.11 11.83
C ALA A 180 -13.58 0.13 13.37
N LYS A 181 -14.27 1.12 13.95
CA LYS A 181 -14.54 1.16 15.40
C LYS A 181 -15.40 0.00 15.89
N ALA A 182 -16.32 -0.52 15.07
CA ALA A 182 -17.06 -1.73 15.40
C ALA A 182 -16.16 -2.97 15.40
N ALA A 183 -15.27 -3.10 14.40
CA ALA A 183 -14.28 -4.17 14.34
C ALA A 183 -13.31 -4.13 15.53
N ILE A 184 -12.79 -2.95 15.89
CA ILE A 184 -11.90 -2.78 17.05
C ILE A 184 -12.58 -3.24 18.34
N ARG A 185 -13.84 -2.85 18.58
CA ARG A 185 -14.60 -3.34 19.74
C ARG A 185 -14.74 -4.87 19.75
N TRP A 186 -14.98 -5.47 18.58
CA TRP A 186 -15.06 -6.92 18.45
C TRP A 186 -13.71 -7.59 18.73
N LEU A 187 -12.62 -7.08 18.14
CA LEU A 187 -11.26 -7.58 18.33
C LEU A 187 -10.85 -7.53 19.80
N ARG A 188 -11.16 -6.42 20.50
CA ARG A 188 -10.86 -6.24 21.93
C ARG A 188 -11.69 -7.18 22.82
N ALA A 189 -12.93 -7.50 22.43
CA ALA A 189 -13.79 -8.42 23.17
C ALA A 189 -13.50 -9.91 22.92
N ASN A 190 -12.76 -10.23 21.86
CA ASN A 190 -12.50 -11.61 21.42
C ASN A 190 -11.00 -11.83 21.18
N PRO A 191 -10.12 -11.64 22.19
CA PRO A 191 -8.68 -11.76 21.98
C PRO A 191 -8.31 -13.16 21.45
N PRO A 192 -7.32 -13.25 20.54
CA PRO A 192 -6.87 -14.53 20.02
C PRO A 192 -6.15 -15.33 21.12
N PRO A 193 -5.98 -16.65 20.94
CA PRO A 193 -5.02 -17.41 21.73
C PRO A 193 -3.62 -16.76 21.71
N PRO A 194 -2.79 -16.95 22.76
CA PRO A 194 -1.41 -16.48 22.75
C PRO A 194 -0.65 -16.97 21.51
N ALA A 195 0.24 -16.13 21.00
CA ALA A 195 1.08 -16.47 19.86
C ALA A 195 1.88 -17.76 20.16
N GLN A 196 1.91 -18.69 19.22
CA GLN A 196 2.72 -19.91 19.37
C GLN A 196 4.22 -19.59 19.42
N ARG A 197 4.61 -18.45 18.81
CA ARG A 197 5.96 -17.91 18.76
C ARG A 197 5.90 -16.42 18.52
N VAL A 198 6.84 -15.68 19.08
CA VAL A 198 7.13 -14.31 18.68
C VAL A 198 8.22 -14.35 17.60
N SER A 199 7.93 -13.80 16.43
CA SER A 199 8.84 -13.79 15.27
C SER A 199 9.07 -12.37 14.75
N ILE A 200 9.95 -12.25 13.75
CA ILE A 200 9.97 -11.06 12.91
C ILE A 200 8.64 -11.02 12.14
N VAL A 201 7.97 -9.88 12.22
CA VAL A 201 6.79 -9.53 11.43
C VAL A 201 7.24 -8.42 10.47
N HIS A 202 7.03 -8.62 9.18
CA HIS A 202 7.32 -7.66 8.12
C HIS A 202 6.40 -6.43 8.23
N GLY A 203 5.13 -6.64 8.53
CA GLY A 203 4.12 -5.61 8.71
C GLY A 203 3.35 -5.33 7.42
N ASP A 204 4.02 -5.16 6.27
CA ASP A 204 3.36 -4.99 4.96
C ASP A 204 3.65 -6.15 3.98
N TYR A 205 3.51 -7.42 4.42
CA TYR A 205 3.82 -8.60 3.58
C TYR A 205 2.74 -8.85 2.51
N ARG A 206 2.91 -8.29 1.31
CA ARG A 206 1.92 -8.37 0.21
C ARG A 206 2.55 -8.50 -1.18
N SER A 207 1.72 -8.85 -2.18
CA SER A 207 2.11 -9.04 -3.59
C SER A 207 2.83 -7.85 -4.22
N GLY A 208 2.47 -6.61 -3.85
CA GLY A 208 3.11 -5.41 -4.38
C GLY A 208 4.48 -5.08 -3.78
N ASN A 209 4.93 -5.83 -2.76
CA ASN A 209 6.24 -5.64 -2.11
C ASN A 209 7.24 -6.74 -2.49
N VAL A 210 6.89 -7.57 -3.48
CA VAL A 210 7.75 -8.65 -3.95
C VAL A 210 8.29 -8.37 -5.35
N MET A 211 9.59 -8.60 -5.53
CA MET A 211 10.20 -8.72 -6.85
C MET A 211 10.31 -10.18 -7.24
N HIS A 212 9.95 -10.52 -8.48
CA HIS A 212 10.06 -11.88 -9.03
C HIS A 212 10.75 -11.89 -10.39
N ASP A 213 11.20 -13.06 -10.84
CA ASP A 213 11.90 -13.26 -12.12
C ASP A 213 10.98 -13.52 -13.32
N GLY A 214 9.66 -13.41 -13.13
CA GLY A 214 8.65 -13.75 -14.13
C GLY A 214 8.50 -15.27 -14.39
N ALA A 215 9.32 -16.11 -13.75
CA ALA A 215 9.35 -17.57 -13.93
C ALA A 215 8.97 -18.35 -12.66
N GLY A 216 8.50 -17.64 -11.62
CA GLY A 216 7.96 -18.22 -10.40
C GLY A 216 8.92 -18.21 -9.21
N LYS A 217 10.01 -17.43 -9.27
CA LYS A 217 10.96 -17.30 -8.15
C LYS A 217 10.92 -15.89 -7.57
N MET A 218 10.96 -15.83 -6.24
CA MET A 218 11.12 -14.58 -5.50
C MET A 218 12.58 -14.10 -5.55
N LEU A 219 12.77 -12.85 -5.96
CA LEU A 219 14.08 -12.18 -6.04
C LEU A 219 14.35 -11.27 -4.85
N ALA A 220 13.32 -10.61 -4.31
CA ALA A 220 13.42 -9.78 -3.13
C ALA A 220 12.05 -9.49 -2.49
N MET A 221 12.04 -9.32 -1.17
CA MET A 221 10.96 -8.69 -0.41
C MET A 221 11.39 -7.29 0.03
N PHE A 222 10.54 -6.30 -0.19
CA PHE A 222 10.80 -4.88 0.10
C PHE A 222 9.86 -4.31 1.15
N ASP A 223 10.18 -3.10 1.60
CA ASP A 223 9.31 -2.27 2.44
C ASP A 223 9.10 -2.80 3.87
N TRP A 224 10.22 -2.94 4.57
CA TRP A 224 10.27 -3.44 5.95
C TRP A 224 10.09 -2.32 6.98
N GLU A 225 9.46 -1.21 6.59
CA GLU A 225 9.32 -0.04 7.45
C GLU A 225 8.38 -0.26 8.64
N MET A 226 7.44 -1.18 8.52
CA MET A 226 6.52 -1.58 9.60
C MET A 226 7.04 -2.81 10.36
N ALA A 227 8.30 -3.19 10.16
CA ALA A 227 8.83 -4.41 10.74
C ALA A 227 8.95 -4.31 12.25
N HIS A 228 8.51 -5.36 12.94
CA HIS A 228 8.52 -5.43 14.40
C HIS A 228 8.60 -6.89 14.86
N LEU A 229 8.57 -7.11 16.18
CA LEU A 229 8.46 -8.44 16.77
C LEU A 229 7.02 -8.68 17.23
N GLY A 230 6.42 -9.77 16.80
CA GLY A 230 5.00 -10.02 17.03
C GLY A 230 4.56 -11.45 16.72
N ASP A 231 3.25 -11.64 16.59
CA ASP A 231 2.66 -12.90 16.17
C ASP A 231 2.78 -13.02 14.63
N PRO A 232 3.39 -14.09 14.08
CA PRO A 232 3.51 -14.25 12.63
C PRO A 232 2.18 -14.35 11.88
N LEU A 233 1.07 -14.61 12.60
CA LEU A 233 -0.26 -14.58 11.99
C LEU A 233 -0.69 -13.17 11.55
N GLU A 234 -0.02 -12.11 12.01
CA GLU A 234 -0.25 -10.75 11.50
C GLU A 234 0.04 -10.66 10.00
N ASP A 235 1.25 -11.05 9.58
CA ASP A 235 1.63 -11.02 8.16
C ASP A 235 0.84 -12.02 7.33
N LEU A 236 0.53 -13.20 7.88
CA LEU A 236 -0.33 -14.15 7.19
C LEU A 236 -1.74 -13.58 7.01
N GLY A 237 -2.29 -12.92 8.03
CA GLY A 237 -3.58 -12.23 7.96
C GLY A 237 -3.59 -11.16 6.88
N TRP A 238 -2.51 -10.37 6.81
CA TRP A 238 -2.33 -9.33 5.81
C TRP A 238 -2.21 -9.89 4.39
N ALA A 239 -1.36 -10.89 4.15
CA ALA A 239 -1.19 -11.50 2.84
C ALA A 239 -2.45 -12.22 2.32
N LEU A 240 -3.30 -12.69 3.24
CA LEU A 240 -4.57 -13.33 2.91
C LEU A 240 -5.74 -12.32 2.78
N ASP A 241 -5.53 -11.03 3.06
CA ASP A 241 -6.58 -10.01 2.99
C ASP A 241 -7.09 -9.88 1.54
N PRO A 242 -8.43 -9.87 1.31
CA PRO A 242 -8.98 -9.75 -0.02
C PRO A 242 -8.51 -8.51 -0.77
N ILE A 243 -8.04 -7.45 -0.10
CA ILE A 243 -7.51 -6.26 -0.76
C ILE A 243 -6.37 -6.60 -1.75
N TRP A 244 -5.63 -7.69 -1.54
CA TRP A 244 -4.52 -8.15 -2.38
C TRP A 244 -4.88 -9.23 -3.40
N ASP A 245 -6.15 -9.57 -3.58
CA ASP A 245 -6.58 -10.69 -4.43
C ASP A 245 -6.44 -10.45 -5.95
N HIS A 246 -6.00 -9.25 -6.37
CA HIS A 246 -5.89 -8.86 -7.78
C HIS A 246 -7.18 -9.13 -8.59
N PHE A 247 -8.34 -8.84 -7.98
CA PHE A 247 -9.67 -9.07 -8.56
C PHE A 247 -9.99 -10.54 -8.84
N SER A 248 -9.30 -11.45 -8.14
CA SER A 248 -9.48 -12.90 -8.22
C SER A 248 -9.96 -13.44 -6.87
N PRO A 249 -11.29 -13.43 -6.59
CA PRO A 249 -11.85 -13.86 -5.32
C PRO A 249 -11.26 -15.17 -4.78
N GLY A 250 -10.82 -15.15 -3.53
CA GLY A 250 -10.29 -16.32 -2.84
C GLY A 250 -8.85 -16.70 -3.23
N VAL A 251 -8.21 -15.95 -4.13
CA VAL A 251 -6.81 -16.13 -4.51
C VAL A 251 -5.95 -15.10 -3.76
N SER A 252 -5.33 -15.53 -2.67
CA SER A 252 -4.50 -14.68 -1.82
C SER A 252 -3.29 -14.15 -2.57
N CYS A 253 -3.08 -12.84 -2.48
CA CYS A 253 -2.06 -12.10 -3.23
C CYS A 253 -2.12 -12.36 -4.76
N GLY A 254 -3.23 -12.84 -5.33
CA GLY A 254 -3.29 -13.24 -6.75
C GLY A 254 -2.40 -14.45 -7.09
N MET A 255 -1.93 -15.22 -6.10
CA MET A 255 -0.97 -16.31 -6.28
C MET A 255 -1.56 -17.70 -5.98
N LEU A 256 -2.13 -17.89 -4.78
CA LEU A 256 -2.65 -19.18 -4.32
C LEU A 256 -4.05 -19.06 -3.73
N PRO A 257 -4.91 -20.10 -3.87
CA PRO A 257 -6.11 -20.22 -3.05
C PRO A 257 -5.76 -20.15 -1.56
N ARG A 258 -6.62 -19.51 -0.75
CA ARG A 258 -6.40 -19.29 0.69
C ARG A 258 -5.90 -20.54 1.45
N ASP A 259 -6.57 -21.67 1.25
CA ASP A 259 -6.22 -22.91 1.97
C ASP A 259 -4.85 -23.47 1.56
N GLU A 260 -4.46 -23.29 0.29
CA GLU A 260 -3.14 -23.69 -0.20
C GLU A 260 -2.05 -22.75 0.31
N ALA A 261 -2.33 -21.45 0.39
CA ALA A 261 -1.43 -20.46 0.97
C ALA A 261 -1.15 -20.74 2.45
N ILE A 262 -2.19 -21.04 3.24
CA ILE A 262 -2.07 -21.46 4.64
C ILE A 262 -1.23 -22.75 4.72
N ALA A 263 -1.53 -23.75 3.89
CA ALA A 263 -0.79 -25.01 3.90
C ALA A 263 0.70 -24.82 3.55
N ALA A 264 1.04 -23.95 2.60
CA ALA A 264 2.43 -23.62 2.27
C ALA A 264 3.15 -22.94 3.45
N TRP A 265 2.46 -22.01 4.11
CA TRP A 265 2.97 -21.34 5.30
C TRP A 265 3.19 -22.32 6.47
N GLU A 266 2.22 -23.17 6.80
CA GLU A 266 2.33 -24.17 7.87
C GLU A 266 3.48 -25.16 7.62
N ARG A 267 3.63 -25.63 6.37
CA ARG A 267 4.73 -26.53 5.97
C ARG A 267 6.10 -25.90 6.25
N ALA A 268 6.26 -24.61 5.94
CA ALA A 268 7.54 -23.93 6.07
C ALA A 268 7.80 -23.40 7.49
N SER A 269 6.74 -23.01 8.22
CA SER A 269 6.84 -22.48 9.58
C SER A 269 6.98 -23.56 10.64
N GLY A 270 6.41 -24.75 10.39
CA GLY A 270 6.24 -25.78 11.41
C GLY A 270 5.19 -25.44 12.47
N LEU A 271 4.41 -24.37 12.26
CA LEU A 271 3.30 -23.95 13.10
C LEU A 271 1.98 -24.45 12.51
N THR A 272 0.93 -24.48 13.34
CA THR A 272 -0.44 -24.80 12.89
C THR A 272 -1.33 -23.58 13.07
N VAL A 273 -2.11 -23.23 12.06
CA VAL A 273 -3.03 -22.08 12.11
C VAL A 273 -4.25 -22.45 12.94
N ASP A 274 -4.39 -21.83 14.11
CA ASP A 274 -5.62 -21.91 14.89
C ASP A 274 -6.75 -21.10 14.18
N PRO A 275 -7.92 -21.69 13.90
CA PRO A 275 -8.98 -20.99 13.17
C PRO A 275 -9.54 -19.74 13.88
N ALA A 276 -9.54 -19.71 15.22
CA ALA A 276 -9.99 -18.55 15.98
C ALA A 276 -8.94 -17.43 15.95
N ALA A 277 -7.66 -17.79 16.08
CA ALA A 277 -6.55 -16.84 15.91
C ALA A 277 -6.56 -16.24 14.50
N MET A 278 -6.69 -17.08 13.47
CA MET A 278 -6.72 -16.61 12.07
C MET A 278 -7.91 -15.71 11.78
N ARG A 279 -9.10 -16.02 12.34
CA ARG A 279 -10.27 -15.12 12.22
C ARG A 279 -9.98 -13.75 12.82
N TRP A 280 -9.33 -13.71 13.97
CA TRP A 280 -8.95 -12.47 14.63
C TRP A 280 -7.94 -11.69 13.79
N TRP A 281 -6.83 -12.32 13.40
CA TRP A 281 -5.76 -11.69 12.63
C TRP A 281 -6.20 -11.26 11.23
N SER A 282 -7.13 -11.98 10.57
CA SER A 282 -7.74 -11.53 9.30
C SER A 282 -8.62 -10.29 9.45
N LEU A 283 -9.37 -10.15 10.56
CA LEU A 283 -10.14 -8.92 10.80
C LEU A 283 -9.24 -7.76 11.23
N PHE A 284 -8.23 -8.04 12.05
CA PHE A 284 -7.22 -7.07 12.43
C PHE A 284 -6.46 -6.53 11.21
N ALA A 285 -6.06 -7.40 10.27
CA ALA A 285 -5.42 -7.00 9.02
C ALA A 285 -6.25 -5.94 8.28
N SER A 286 -7.57 -6.11 8.25
CA SER A 286 -8.46 -5.13 7.65
C SER A 286 -8.56 -3.81 8.45
N VAL A 287 -8.55 -3.85 9.78
CA VAL A 287 -8.49 -2.63 10.61
C VAL A 287 -7.18 -1.88 10.39
N LYS A 288 -6.05 -2.59 10.36
CA LYS A 288 -4.74 -2.05 10.02
C LYS A 288 -4.75 -1.41 8.62
N GLY A 289 -5.40 -2.06 7.65
CA GLY A 289 -5.61 -1.50 6.32
C GLY A 289 -6.30 -0.14 6.37
N ILE A 290 -7.43 -0.03 7.09
CA ILE A 290 -8.13 1.26 7.27
C ILE A 290 -7.18 2.34 7.79
N ALA A 291 -6.41 2.05 8.84
CA ALA A 291 -5.45 2.99 9.40
C ALA A 291 -4.48 3.50 8.33
N ILE A 292 -3.81 2.60 7.60
CA ILE A 292 -2.86 2.95 6.54
C ILE A 292 -3.53 3.82 5.45
N TRP A 293 -4.74 3.45 5.02
CA TRP A 293 -5.45 4.13 3.93
C TRP A 293 -5.90 5.54 4.30
N ILE A 294 -6.38 5.74 5.53
CA ILE A 294 -6.80 7.07 5.99
C ILE A 294 -5.60 7.97 6.32
N SER A 295 -4.49 7.41 6.84
CA SER A 295 -3.22 8.15 7.00
C SER A 295 -2.72 8.65 5.65
N ALA A 296 -2.67 7.78 4.63
CA ALA A 296 -2.33 8.14 3.25
C ALA A 296 -3.18 9.31 2.74
N PHE A 297 -4.49 9.24 2.96
CA PHE A 297 -5.41 10.28 2.55
C PHE A 297 -5.23 11.60 3.32
N ARG A 298 -4.97 11.53 4.62
CA ARG A 298 -4.72 12.68 5.47
C ARG A 298 -3.53 13.49 4.98
N GLU A 299 -2.42 12.81 4.69
CA GLU A 299 -1.21 13.44 4.15
C GLU A 299 -1.45 14.14 2.80
N PHE A 300 -2.30 13.55 1.96
CA PHE A 300 -2.72 14.17 0.70
C PHE A 300 -3.53 15.45 0.94
N VAL A 301 -4.53 15.40 1.82
CA VAL A 301 -5.42 16.53 2.13
C VAL A 301 -4.68 17.67 2.82
N ASP A 302 -3.75 17.37 3.73
CA ASP A 302 -2.96 18.38 4.45
C ASP A 302 -1.88 19.03 3.56
N GLY A 303 -1.76 18.60 2.30
CA GLY A 303 -0.83 19.17 1.33
C GLY A 303 0.63 18.79 1.58
N GLY A 304 0.88 17.66 2.26
CA GLY A 304 2.22 17.12 2.47
C GLY A 304 2.79 16.49 1.20
N ARG A 305 2.21 15.36 0.79
CA ARG A 305 2.48 14.71 -0.51
C ARG A 305 1.21 14.66 -1.33
N GLN A 306 1.27 15.20 -2.54
CA GLN A 306 0.12 15.29 -3.44
C GLN A 306 0.14 14.21 -4.53
N ASP A 307 0.82 13.08 -4.30
CA ASP A 307 0.77 11.95 -5.23
C ASP A 307 -0.67 11.42 -5.31
N PRO A 308 -1.28 11.33 -6.50
CA PRO A 308 -2.64 10.86 -6.66
C PRO A 308 -2.90 9.46 -6.06
N VAL A 309 -1.89 8.60 -5.92
CA VAL A 309 -2.04 7.29 -5.29
C VAL A 309 -2.50 7.40 -3.82
N LEU A 310 -2.06 8.43 -3.10
CA LEU A 310 -2.44 8.66 -1.70
C LEU A 310 -3.92 9.09 -1.59
N ALA A 311 -4.41 9.85 -2.56
CA ALA A 311 -5.82 10.19 -2.67
C ALA A 311 -6.68 8.95 -2.98
N VAL A 312 -6.22 8.08 -3.87
CA VAL A 312 -6.90 6.82 -4.22
C VAL A 312 -7.04 5.92 -3.00
N SER A 313 -6.00 5.83 -2.15
CA SER A 313 -6.03 4.98 -0.95
C SER A 313 -7.19 5.34 0.00
N GLY A 314 -7.35 6.61 0.34
CA GLY A 314 -8.45 7.07 1.20
C GLY A 314 -9.86 6.80 0.68
N TRP A 315 -9.99 6.59 -0.63
CA TRP A 315 -11.27 6.41 -1.28
C TRP A 315 -11.53 4.95 -1.67
N TYR A 316 -10.71 4.38 -2.54
CA TYR A 316 -10.93 3.02 -3.05
C TYR A 316 -10.56 1.96 -2.01
N THR A 317 -9.33 2.00 -1.49
CA THR A 317 -8.85 0.93 -0.60
C THR A 317 -9.52 1.01 0.77
N ALA A 318 -9.72 2.21 1.33
CA ALA A 318 -10.47 2.38 2.58
C ALA A 318 -11.90 1.83 2.50
N ARG A 319 -12.66 2.17 1.44
CA ARG A 319 -14.04 1.65 1.27
C ARG A 319 -14.07 0.15 1.01
N ARG A 320 -13.12 -0.37 0.24
CA ARG A 320 -13.00 -1.81 0.01
C ARG A 320 -12.74 -2.53 1.33
N GLN A 321 -11.91 -1.96 2.19
CA GLN A 321 -11.62 -2.49 3.51
C GLN A 321 -12.84 -2.45 4.44
N ASP A 322 -13.62 -1.37 4.43
CA ASP A 322 -14.90 -1.29 5.16
C ASP A 322 -15.86 -2.42 4.74
N ALA A 323 -15.96 -2.70 3.44
CA ALA A 323 -16.80 -3.79 2.94
C ALA A 323 -16.28 -5.18 3.38
N ILE A 324 -14.96 -5.37 3.38
CA ILE A 324 -14.32 -6.60 3.88
C ILE A 324 -14.62 -6.78 5.37
N ILE A 325 -14.44 -5.73 6.18
CA ILE A 325 -14.72 -5.74 7.63
C ILE A 325 -16.18 -6.09 7.89
N ALA A 326 -17.11 -5.41 7.20
CA ALA A 326 -18.54 -5.65 7.36
C ALA A 326 -18.92 -7.11 7.00
N ALA A 327 -18.34 -7.66 5.93
CA ALA A 327 -18.54 -9.06 5.56
C ALA A 327 -18.01 -10.01 6.64
N GLN A 328 -16.79 -9.77 7.14
CA GLN A 328 -16.16 -10.59 8.19
C GLN A 328 -16.96 -10.58 9.49
N LEU A 329 -17.40 -9.40 9.97
CA LEU A 329 -18.23 -9.26 11.17
C LEU A 329 -19.60 -9.93 10.99
N GLY A 330 -20.16 -9.89 9.79
CA GLY A 330 -21.39 -10.59 9.42
C GLY A 330 -21.25 -12.10 9.22
N GLY A 331 -20.03 -12.65 9.33
CA GLY A 331 -19.75 -14.07 9.09
C GLY A 331 -19.91 -14.48 7.62
N LYS A 332 -19.81 -13.53 6.69
CA LYS A 332 -19.94 -13.74 5.24
C LYS A 332 -18.58 -13.75 4.56
N HIS A 333 -18.48 -14.44 3.42
CA HIS A 333 -17.34 -14.27 2.53
C HIS A 333 -17.46 -12.92 1.81
N TYR A 334 -16.35 -12.19 1.69
CA TYR A 334 -16.30 -11.00 0.86
C TYR A 334 -16.22 -11.44 -0.61
N ASP A 335 -17.20 -11.04 -1.40
CA ASP A 335 -17.14 -11.21 -2.86
C ASP A 335 -16.54 -9.92 -3.45
N PRO A 336 -15.34 -9.96 -4.04
CA PRO A 336 -14.70 -8.79 -4.63
C PRO A 336 -15.33 -8.42 -5.97
N VAL A 337 -16.39 -9.11 -6.41
CA VAL A 337 -17.24 -8.61 -7.51
C VAL A 337 -17.49 -7.15 -7.18
N PRO A 338 -16.91 -6.22 -7.95
CA PRO A 338 -17.34 -4.85 -7.85
C PRO A 338 -18.84 -4.94 -8.10
N VAL A 339 -19.65 -4.18 -7.36
CA VAL A 339 -20.87 -3.72 -8.00
C VAL A 339 -20.38 -2.91 -9.20
N MET A 340 -20.14 -3.60 -10.33
CA MET A 340 -19.77 -3.01 -11.59
C MET A 340 -20.89 -2.02 -11.82
N PRO A 341 -20.58 -0.74 -12.04
CA PRO A 341 -21.65 0.20 -12.24
C PRO A 341 -22.47 -0.32 -13.42
N SER A 342 -23.77 -0.49 -13.22
CA SER A 342 -24.70 -0.92 -14.28
C SER A 342 -24.79 0.09 -15.42
N SER A 343 -24.13 1.24 -15.28
CA SER A 343 -24.01 2.23 -16.33
C SER A 343 -22.95 1.80 -17.35
N ASP A 344 -23.36 1.69 -18.60
CA ASP A 344 -22.50 1.46 -19.77
C ASP A 344 -21.29 2.41 -19.80
N LEU A 345 -21.46 3.64 -19.30
CA LEU A 345 -20.39 4.63 -19.18
C LEU A 345 -19.22 4.13 -18.33
N ALA A 346 -19.45 3.55 -17.15
CA ALA A 346 -18.35 3.05 -16.31
C ALA A 346 -17.60 1.89 -16.96
N GLN A 347 -18.31 1.02 -17.69
CA GLN A 347 -17.69 -0.09 -18.39
C GLN A 347 -16.83 0.39 -19.57
N VAL A 348 -17.31 1.40 -20.30
CA VAL A 348 -16.55 2.08 -21.37
C VAL A 348 -15.29 2.74 -20.82
N LEU A 349 -15.36 3.34 -19.63
CA LEU A 349 -14.25 4.08 -19.02
C LEU A 349 -13.19 3.18 -18.38
N ILE A 350 -13.60 2.07 -17.76
CA ILE A 350 -12.70 1.00 -17.33
C ILE A 350 -12.00 0.38 -18.56
N GLY A 351 -12.76 0.13 -19.64
CA GLY A 351 -12.21 -0.33 -20.91
C GLY A 351 -11.21 0.66 -21.52
N ALA A 352 -11.47 1.96 -21.41
CA ALA A 352 -10.59 3.03 -21.88
C ALA A 352 -9.30 3.13 -21.04
N GLY A 353 -9.37 2.99 -19.72
CA GLY A 353 -8.18 2.92 -18.84
C GLY A 353 -7.30 1.70 -19.12
N ILE A 354 -7.92 0.54 -19.36
CA ILE A 354 -7.21 -0.69 -19.76
C ILE A 354 -6.57 -0.52 -21.14
N ALA A 355 -7.27 0.10 -22.09
CA ALA A 355 -6.74 0.36 -23.44
C ALA A 355 -5.61 1.41 -23.43
N ALA A 356 -5.69 2.42 -22.57
CA ALA A 356 -4.63 3.43 -22.39
C ALA A 356 -3.36 2.82 -21.77
N ALA A 357 -3.51 1.94 -20.77
CA ALA A 357 -2.39 1.17 -20.22
C ALA A 357 -1.69 0.30 -21.30
N GLY A 358 -2.48 -0.37 -22.15
CA GLY A 358 -1.95 -1.15 -23.29
C GLY A 358 -1.39 -0.30 -24.44
N ALA A 359 -1.80 0.97 -24.57
CA ALA A 359 -1.24 1.91 -25.54
C ALA A 359 0.10 2.49 -25.06
N GLY A 360 0.28 2.69 -23.75
CA GLY A 360 1.55 3.08 -23.15
C GLY A 360 2.70 2.11 -23.46
N GLU A 361 2.42 0.80 -23.50
CA GLU A 361 3.39 -0.22 -23.93
C GLU A 361 3.79 -0.11 -25.42
N LYS A 362 2.93 0.45 -26.28
CA LYS A 362 3.16 0.50 -27.74
C LYS A 362 3.83 1.78 -28.23
N VAL A 363 3.80 2.87 -27.45
CA VAL A 363 4.28 4.19 -27.91
C VAL A 363 5.76 4.43 -27.56
N GLY A 364 6.41 3.55 -26.79
CA GLY A 364 7.84 3.71 -26.48
C GLY A 364 8.15 4.98 -25.69
N ALA A 365 7.20 5.45 -24.88
CA ALA A 365 7.46 6.47 -23.87
C ALA A 365 8.43 5.88 -22.83
N ALA A 366 9.51 6.60 -22.55
CA ALA A 366 10.74 6.07 -21.98
C ALA A 366 10.70 5.69 -20.47
N ASP A 367 9.54 5.67 -19.82
CA ASP A 367 9.37 4.92 -18.58
C ASP A 367 7.94 4.38 -18.42
N ALA A 368 7.82 3.21 -17.79
CA ALA A 368 6.55 2.56 -17.48
C ALA A 368 5.69 3.33 -16.45
N PHE A 369 6.23 4.39 -15.84
CA PHE A 369 5.62 5.13 -14.74
C PHE A 369 4.78 6.33 -15.22
N THR A 370 5.18 6.99 -16.30
CA THR A 370 4.46 8.11 -16.92
C THR A 370 3.10 7.64 -17.45
N GLY A 371 3.06 6.44 -18.03
CA GLY A 371 1.81 5.77 -18.43
C GLY A 371 0.91 5.41 -17.24
N ALA A 372 1.49 5.01 -16.10
CA ALA A 372 0.73 4.71 -14.88
C ALA A 372 0.13 5.99 -14.27
N THR A 373 0.87 7.10 -14.25
CA THR A 373 0.41 8.40 -13.73
C THR A 373 -0.75 8.98 -14.54
N LEU A 374 -0.67 8.94 -15.88
CA LEU A 374 -1.77 9.36 -16.76
C LEU A 374 -3.00 8.45 -16.63
N THR A 375 -2.79 7.14 -16.45
CA THR A 375 -3.87 6.16 -16.23
C THR A 375 -4.58 6.42 -14.90
N VAL A 376 -3.84 6.69 -13.83
CA VAL A 376 -4.38 7.01 -12.49
C VAL A 376 -5.07 8.37 -12.49
N ALA A 377 -4.51 9.40 -13.13
CA ALA A 377 -5.11 10.73 -13.24
C ALA A 377 -6.42 10.71 -14.05
N ALA A 378 -6.46 10.00 -15.18
CA ALA A 378 -7.68 9.84 -15.98
C ALA A 378 -8.75 9.05 -15.22
N LEU A 379 -8.39 7.95 -14.54
CA LEU A 379 -9.29 7.21 -13.65
C LEU A 379 -9.84 8.11 -12.53
N LEU A 380 -8.99 8.90 -11.86
CA LEU A 380 -9.39 9.76 -10.75
C LEU A 380 -10.33 10.88 -11.16
N ALA A 381 -10.08 11.54 -12.29
CA ALA A 381 -10.93 12.61 -12.79
C ALA A 381 -12.29 12.08 -13.29
N LEU A 382 -12.31 10.87 -13.84
CA LEU A 382 -13.53 10.15 -14.23
C LEU A 382 -14.34 9.62 -13.04
N LEU A 383 -13.66 9.14 -12.00
CA LEU A 383 -14.30 8.62 -10.79
C LEU A 383 -14.77 9.75 -9.88
N GLY A 384 -14.07 10.88 -9.82
CA GLY A 384 -14.53 12.11 -9.15
C GLY A 384 -15.84 12.65 -9.74
N ALA A 385 -15.98 12.62 -11.07
CA ALA A 385 -17.23 13.00 -11.74
C ALA A 385 -18.39 12.02 -11.47
N GLN A 386 -18.10 10.74 -11.28
CA GLN A 386 -19.11 9.71 -11.04
C GLN A 386 -19.54 9.60 -9.56
N GLU A 387 -18.65 10.00 -8.64
CA GLU A 387 -18.87 9.89 -7.19
C GLU A 387 -19.53 11.10 -6.55
N ALA A 388 -19.45 12.29 -7.16
CA ALA A 388 -20.23 13.44 -6.68
C ALA A 388 -21.74 13.11 -6.61
N GLU A 389 -22.25 12.32 -7.56
CA GLU A 389 -23.64 11.82 -7.56
C GLU A 389 -23.87 10.58 -6.66
N LYS A 390 -22.90 9.66 -6.58
CA LYS A 390 -23.09 8.34 -5.93
C LYS A 390 -22.68 8.29 -4.46
N ALA A 391 -21.64 9.02 -4.06
CA ALA A 391 -21.17 9.07 -2.67
C ALA A 391 -22.25 9.64 -1.72
N ALA A 392 -23.07 10.57 -2.23
CA ALA A 392 -24.21 11.12 -1.51
C ALA A 392 -25.36 10.10 -1.35
N ALA A 393 -25.58 9.22 -2.34
CA ALA A 393 -26.64 8.21 -2.28
C ALA A 393 -26.26 7.00 -1.41
N TRP A 394 -25.02 6.53 -1.50
CA TRP A 394 -24.53 5.36 -0.75
C TRP A 394 -24.39 5.62 0.76
N ARG A 395 -23.83 6.77 1.16
CA ARG A 395 -23.69 7.11 2.60
C ARG A 395 -25.05 7.20 3.30
N ARG A 396 -26.09 7.66 2.60
CA ARG A 396 -27.47 7.67 3.13
C ARG A 396 -28.03 6.27 3.34
N ALA A 397 -27.80 5.35 2.40
CA ALA A 397 -28.30 3.98 2.49
C ALA A 397 -27.59 3.18 3.59
N ASP A 398 -26.26 3.24 3.66
CA ASP A 398 -25.47 2.49 4.65
C ASP A 398 -25.67 3.00 6.08
N ILE A 399 -25.78 4.32 6.28
CA ILE A 399 -26.11 4.91 7.59
C ILE A 399 -27.55 4.55 7.99
N ALA A 400 -28.50 4.56 7.05
CA ALA A 400 -29.87 4.15 7.34
C ALA A 400 -29.98 2.65 7.66
N ASP A 401 -29.21 1.79 6.99
CA ASP A 401 -29.16 0.36 7.25
C ASP A 401 -28.45 0.04 8.58
N MET A 402 -27.35 0.73 8.90
CA MET A 402 -26.70 0.65 10.22
C MET A 402 -27.61 1.13 11.35
N ARG A 403 -28.34 2.23 11.17
CA ARG A 403 -29.30 2.73 12.17
C ARG A 403 -30.47 1.76 12.37
N ARG A 404 -30.99 1.15 11.28
CA ARG A 404 -31.99 0.07 11.38
C ARG A 404 -31.45 -1.16 12.11
N LEU A 405 -30.19 -1.54 11.84
CA LEU A 405 -29.51 -2.63 12.57
C LEU A 405 -29.30 -2.31 14.06
N LEU A 406 -29.23 -1.03 14.43
CA LEU A 406 -29.07 -0.54 15.80
C LEU A 406 -30.38 -0.10 16.47
N GLY A 407 -31.53 -0.16 15.77
CA GLY A 407 -32.87 0.15 16.30
C GLY A 407 -33.24 1.65 16.36
N ASP A 408 -32.59 2.50 15.57
CA ASP A 408 -32.81 3.96 15.54
C ASP A 408 -33.47 4.42 14.22
N ASP A 409 -34.78 4.70 14.25
CA ASP A 409 -35.58 5.06 13.06
C ASP A 409 -35.74 6.58 12.82
N ALA A 410 -34.99 7.46 13.50
CA ALA A 410 -35.17 8.92 13.33
C ALA A 410 -34.59 9.47 11.99
N PRO A 411 -35.25 10.44 11.34
CA PRO A 411 -34.78 11.05 10.08
C PRO A 411 -33.55 11.95 10.27
N VAL A 412 -32.63 11.92 9.30
CA VAL A 412 -31.31 12.60 9.34
C VAL A 412 -31.43 14.06 8.88
N THR A 413 -30.98 15.03 9.69
CA THR A 413 -31.18 16.48 9.43
C THR A 413 -29.90 17.31 9.33
N HIS A 414 -28.69 16.73 9.33
CA HIS A 414 -27.40 17.46 9.32
C HIS A 414 -26.47 17.11 8.15
N GLU A 415 -27.01 16.64 7.01
CA GLU A 415 -26.22 16.21 5.83
C GLU A 415 -25.51 17.34 5.07
N GLY A 416 -25.98 18.59 5.17
CA GLY A 416 -25.51 19.69 4.32
C GLY A 416 -24.05 20.11 4.54
N GLU A 417 -23.64 20.29 5.79
CA GLU A 417 -22.33 20.88 6.12
C GLU A 417 -21.13 19.95 5.81
N MET A 418 -21.34 18.63 5.84
CA MET A 418 -20.30 17.64 5.53
C MET A 418 -20.08 17.48 4.02
N LEU A 419 -21.13 17.68 3.21
CA LEU A 419 -21.06 17.63 1.75
C LEU A 419 -20.34 18.86 1.17
N ASP A 420 -20.60 20.05 1.72
CA ASP A 420 -19.92 21.29 1.30
C ASP A 420 -18.40 21.25 1.56
N ALA A 421 -17.98 20.65 2.68
CA ALA A 421 -16.56 20.44 2.99
C ALA A 421 -15.89 19.44 2.02
N LEU A 422 -16.61 18.38 1.61
CA LEU A 422 -16.13 17.41 0.64
C LEU A 422 -16.04 17.99 -0.77
N ASP A 423 -17.01 18.81 -1.18
CA ASP A 423 -16.99 19.52 -2.47
C ASP A 423 -15.78 20.48 -2.57
N GLY A 424 -15.40 21.13 -1.46
CA GLY A 424 -14.17 21.92 -1.37
C GLY A 424 -12.89 21.07 -1.52
N ILE A 425 -12.88 19.86 -0.95
CA ILE A 425 -11.76 18.91 -1.07
C ILE A 425 -11.66 18.35 -2.49
N TRP A 426 -12.79 18.02 -3.13
CA TRP A 426 -12.84 17.57 -4.53
C TRP A 426 -12.44 18.67 -5.51
N GLY A 427 -12.79 19.93 -5.24
CA GLY A 427 -12.28 21.08 -5.99
C GLY A 427 -10.75 21.23 -5.86
N THR A 428 -10.19 20.90 -4.69
CA THR A 428 -8.74 20.91 -4.47
C THR A 428 -8.04 19.77 -5.22
N LEU A 429 -8.60 18.55 -5.18
CA LEU A 429 -8.11 17.40 -5.94
C LEU A 429 -8.16 17.66 -7.45
N ALA A 430 -9.27 18.20 -7.96
CA ALA A 430 -9.41 18.56 -9.37
C ALA A 430 -8.37 19.61 -9.78
N THR A 431 -8.13 20.63 -8.94
CA THR A 431 -7.12 21.66 -9.21
C THR A 431 -5.69 21.07 -9.24
N ALA A 432 -5.37 20.17 -8.31
CA ALA A 432 -4.07 19.49 -8.26
C ALA A 432 -3.86 18.56 -9.48
N LEU A 433 -4.89 17.82 -9.88
CA LEU A 433 -4.87 16.96 -11.07
C LEU A 433 -4.68 17.78 -12.36
N ILE A 434 -5.31 18.96 -12.45
CA ILE A 434 -5.13 19.89 -13.58
C ILE A 434 -3.70 20.45 -13.59
N ALA A 435 -3.19 20.92 -12.46
CA ALA A 435 -1.83 21.48 -12.39
C ALA A 435 -0.74 20.45 -12.73
N GLN A 436 -0.91 19.20 -12.27
CA GLN A 436 0.01 18.10 -12.57
C GLN A 436 -0.10 17.63 -14.03
N HIS A 437 -1.28 17.76 -14.64
CA HIS A 437 -1.46 17.55 -16.07
C HIS A 437 -0.80 18.66 -16.88
N ASP A 438 -0.95 19.93 -16.51
CA ASP A 438 -0.33 21.08 -17.18
C ASP A 438 1.22 20.97 -17.19
N GLU A 439 1.82 20.53 -16.08
CA GLU A 439 3.28 20.31 -15.96
C GLU A 439 3.78 19.19 -16.90
N VAL A 440 2.93 18.17 -17.15
CA VAL A 440 3.23 17.07 -18.09
C VAL A 440 2.95 17.49 -19.54
N ALA A 441 1.88 18.24 -19.79
CA ALA A 441 1.44 18.71 -21.11
C ALA A 441 2.42 19.73 -21.74
N GLU A 442 3.14 20.52 -20.95
CA GLU A 442 4.23 21.37 -21.47
C GLU A 442 5.37 20.57 -22.13
N THR A 443 5.45 19.25 -21.89
CA THR A 443 6.52 18.37 -22.40
C THR A 443 6.12 17.42 -23.53
N SER A 444 4.83 17.28 -23.87
CA SER A 444 4.35 16.33 -24.90
C SER A 444 3.21 16.91 -25.76
N GLY A 445 3.31 16.73 -27.09
CA GLY A 445 2.51 17.47 -28.08
C GLY A 445 1.01 17.13 -28.19
N ASP A 446 0.27 18.16 -28.64
CA ASP A 446 -1.15 18.33 -29.03
C ASP A 446 -2.19 17.31 -28.52
N GLU A 447 -2.79 17.64 -27.37
CA GLU A 447 -3.92 16.94 -26.74
C GLU A 447 -5.26 17.69 -26.86
N ALA A 448 -5.39 18.66 -27.78
CA ALA A 448 -6.57 19.52 -27.91
C ALA A 448 -7.94 18.79 -27.94
N PRO A 449 -8.10 17.61 -28.56
CA PRO A 449 -9.39 16.88 -28.55
C PRO A 449 -9.80 16.38 -27.15
N PHE A 450 -8.85 16.11 -26.27
CA PHE A 450 -9.09 15.63 -24.91
C PHE A 450 -9.51 16.79 -23.97
N PHE A 451 -8.93 17.96 -24.18
CA PHE A 451 -9.31 19.21 -23.50
C PHE A 451 -10.72 19.68 -23.90
N ASP A 452 -11.10 19.55 -25.17
CA ASP A 452 -12.45 19.90 -25.62
C ASP A 452 -13.52 19.03 -24.96
N PHE A 453 -13.25 17.74 -24.74
CA PHE A 453 -14.13 16.85 -23.99
C PHE A 453 -14.30 17.27 -22.53
N TYR A 454 -13.22 17.60 -21.81
CA TYR A 454 -13.29 18.02 -20.40
C TYR A 454 -13.97 19.37 -20.23
N ARG A 455 -13.65 20.33 -21.11
CA ARG A 455 -14.19 21.69 -21.08
C ARG A 455 -15.68 21.70 -21.46
N GLU A 456 -16.10 20.87 -22.41
CA GLU A 456 -17.52 20.65 -22.69
C GLU A 456 -18.25 19.91 -21.56
N SER A 457 -17.60 18.94 -20.90
CA SER A 457 -18.19 18.20 -19.77
C SER A 457 -18.39 19.11 -18.54
N ALA A 458 -17.41 19.96 -18.22
CA ALA A 458 -17.51 20.95 -17.15
C ALA A 458 -18.51 22.10 -17.46
N ALA A 459 -18.67 22.45 -18.74
CA ALA A 459 -19.67 23.43 -19.18
C ALA A 459 -21.11 22.87 -19.18
N ARG A 460 -21.28 21.54 -19.27
CA ARG A 460 -22.57 20.85 -19.13
C ARG A 460 -22.94 20.69 -17.65
N ARG A 461 -23.33 21.79 -16.99
CA ARG A 461 -24.11 21.77 -15.72
C ARG A 461 -25.55 21.23 -15.90
N GLU A 462 -25.74 20.25 -16.78
CA GLU A 462 -27.04 19.70 -17.13
C GLU A 462 -26.91 18.19 -17.38
N LEU A 463 -26.88 17.39 -16.32
CA LEU A 463 -27.26 15.99 -16.42
C LEU A 463 -28.52 15.77 -15.60
N ALA A 464 -29.59 15.51 -16.35
CA ALA A 464 -30.94 15.34 -15.87
C ALA A 464 -31.13 14.00 -15.16
N TRP A 465 -31.85 14.08 -14.05
CA TRP A 465 -32.49 13.00 -13.31
C TRP A 465 -33.26 12.02 -14.23
N PRO A 466 -33.18 10.68 -14.01
CA PRO A 466 -34.22 9.77 -14.43
C PRO A 466 -35.21 9.53 -13.27
N LEU A 467 -36.45 9.99 -13.50
CA LEU A 467 -37.72 9.93 -12.75
C LEU A 467 -37.73 9.24 -11.37
#